data_AF-A0A7S0RUJ6-F1
#
_entry.id   AF-A0A7S0RUJ6-F1
#
_cell.length_a   1.000
_cell.length_b   1.000
_cell.length_c   1.000
_cell.angle_alpha   90.00
_cell.angle_beta   90.00
_cell.angle_gamma   90.00
#
_symmetry.space_group_name_H-M   'P 1'
#
loop_
_entity.id
_entity.type
_entity.pdbx_description
1 polymer ?
#
loop_
_entity_poly.entity_id
_entity_poly.type
_entity_poly.pdbx_seq_one_letter_code
_entity_poly.pdbx_strand_id
1 'polypeptide(L)'
;VKPREVIERIAANDPELVKVELSANPTFQVKPAEYTRSLCEAMAGNTAVRELRLARCDIRDDAAASIGEMLRTNHTLQVLDLEGNNIKSEGGIALARGLADNSGLRTLNLLSQQQPFGEKVLTEFVKMFETNATLLKLTWRVDSRQSFSLNRLLTRNNEINRRIKADKDYTDFLPEALKNREDLQLVAYNA
;
A
#
# COMPACT_ATOMS: atom_id res chain seq x y z
N VAL A 1 -0.72 3.85 22.83
CA VAL A 1 -2.01 3.73 22.11
C VAL A 1 -2.47 2.29 22.18
N LYS A 2 -3.72 2.00 22.55
CA LYS A 2 -4.22 0.62 22.58
C LYS A 2 -4.77 0.23 21.20
N PRO A 3 -4.33 -0.88 20.59
CA PRO A 3 -4.82 -1.27 19.26
C PRO A 3 -6.35 -1.41 19.17
N ARG A 4 -7.01 -1.94 20.20
CA ARG A 4 -8.48 -2.13 20.22
C ARG A 4 -9.24 -0.81 20.10
N GLU A 5 -8.91 0.19 20.91
CA GLU A 5 -9.55 1.51 20.90
C GLU A 5 -9.35 2.21 19.53
N VAL A 6 -8.19 2.02 18.90
CA VAL A 6 -7.93 2.53 17.54
C VAL A 6 -8.81 1.82 16.52
N ILE A 7 -8.89 0.49 16.55
CA ILE A 7 -9.70 -0.30 15.63
C ILE A 7 -11.18 0.07 15.75
N GLU A 8 -11.67 0.30 16.98
CA GLU A 8 -13.04 0.76 17.21
C GLU A 8 -13.31 2.13 16.56
N ARG A 9 -12.38 3.08 16.68
CA ARG A 9 -12.50 4.39 16.02
C ARG A 9 -12.44 4.28 14.49
N ILE A 10 -11.60 3.40 13.95
CA ILE A 10 -11.56 3.12 12.50
C ILE A 10 -12.88 2.53 12.03
N ALA A 11 -13.43 1.56 12.77
CA ALA A 11 -14.71 0.92 12.47
C ALA A 11 -15.89 1.91 12.56
N ALA A 12 -15.81 2.88 13.49
CA ALA A 12 -16.76 3.98 13.58
C ALA A 12 -16.59 5.05 12.48
N ASN A 13 -15.61 4.88 11.59
CA ASN A 13 -15.24 5.83 10.54
C ASN A 13 -15.03 7.25 11.08
N ASP A 14 -14.35 7.36 12.23
CA ASP A 14 -14.07 8.63 12.90
C ASP A 14 -13.35 9.60 11.94
N PRO A 15 -13.97 10.74 11.58
CA PRO A 15 -13.42 11.67 10.60
C PRO A 15 -12.15 12.38 11.10
N GLU A 16 -11.92 12.43 12.42
CA GLU A 16 -10.71 13.02 12.99
C GLU A 16 -9.52 12.05 12.97
N LEU A 17 -9.77 10.75 12.81
CA LEU A 17 -8.73 9.72 12.78
C LEU A 17 -8.10 9.59 11.39
N VAL A 18 -7.41 10.63 10.96
CA VAL A 18 -6.74 10.67 9.63
C VAL A 18 -5.44 9.87 9.64
N LYS A 19 -4.77 9.78 10.79
CA LYS A 19 -3.46 9.13 10.93
C LYS A 19 -3.46 8.14 12.09
N VAL A 20 -2.99 6.93 11.82
CA VAL A 20 -2.91 5.84 12.78
C VAL A 20 -1.45 5.43 12.97
N GLU A 21 -0.97 5.56 14.20
CA GLU A 21 0.38 5.18 14.60
C GLU A 21 0.32 4.01 15.59
N LEU A 22 0.75 2.83 15.14
CA LEU A 22 0.83 1.61 15.93
C LEU A 22 2.22 0.96 15.85
N SER A 23 3.23 1.67 15.32
CA SER A 23 4.58 1.14 15.17
C SER A 23 5.21 0.78 16.52
N ALA A 24 5.96 -0.32 16.56
CA ALA A 24 6.63 -0.86 17.75
C ALA A 24 5.69 -1.00 18.97
N ASN A 25 4.40 -1.23 18.74
CA ASN A 25 3.42 -1.32 19.81
C ASN A 25 3.47 -2.70 20.47
N PRO A 26 3.81 -2.79 21.78
CA PRO A 26 3.97 -4.08 22.44
C PRO A 26 2.67 -4.86 22.52
N THR A 27 1.52 -4.17 22.70
CA THR A 27 0.20 -4.83 22.72
C THR A 27 -0.13 -5.42 21.35
N PHE A 28 0.20 -4.73 20.26
CA PHE A 28 0.01 -5.24 18.90
C PHE A 28 0.85 -6.51 18.67
N GLN A 29 2.12 -6.49 19.10
CA GLN A 29 3.05 -7.62 18.95
C GLN A 29 2.64 -8.88 19.73
N VAL A 30 1.77 -8.78 20.75
CA VAL A 30 1.25 -9.97 21.44
C VAL A 30 0.43 -10.85 20.48
N LYS A 31 -0.30 -10.22 19.54
CA LYS A 31 -1.18 -10.90 18.59
C LYS A 31 -1.20 -10.20 17.22
N PRO A 32 -0.07 -10.17 16.50
CA PRO A 32 0.07 -9.35 15.31
C PRO A 32 -0.91 -9.75 14.21
N ALA A 33 -1.14 -11.03 14.00
CA ALA A 33 -2.09 -11.52 13.00
C ALA A 33 -3.55 -11.18 13.34
N GLU A 34 -3.96 -11.31 14.61
CA GLU A 34 -5.32 -10.99 15.07
C GLU A 34 -5.60 -9.49 14.91
N TYR A 35 -4.70 -8.65 15.42
CA TYR A 35 -4.86 -7.19 15.31
C TYR A 35 -4.78 -6.69 13.87
N THR A 36 -3.88 -7.26 13.05
CA THR A 36 -3.81 -6.90 11.62
C THR A 36 -5.10 -7.25 10.91
N ARG A 37 -5.68 -8.44 11.17
CA ARG A 37 -6.95 -8.84 10.57
C ARG A 37 -8.10 -7.92 10.96
N SER A 38 -8.30 -7.68 12.26
CA SER A 38 -9.37 -6.78 12.73
C SER A 38 -9.19 -5.34 12.23
N LEU A 39 -7.94 -4.88 12.11
CA LEU A 39 -7.62 -3.60 11.51
C LEU A 39 -7.99 -3.58 10.02
N CYS A 40 -7.66 -4.62 9.27
CA CYS A 40 -7.99 -4.74 7.84
C CYS A 40 -9.51 -4.77 7.61
N GLU A 41 -10.25 -5.50 8.44
CA GLU A 41 -11.72 -5.55 8.41
C GLU A 41 -12.33 -4.16 8.66
N ALA A 42 -11.86 -3.44 9.69
CA ALA A 42 -12.32 -2.09 9.98
C ALA A 42 -11.94 -1.09 8.87
N MET A 43 -10.78 -1.28 8.23
CA MET A 43 -10.30 -0.43 7.14
C MET A 43 -11.04 -0.65 5.82
N ALA A 44 -11.61 -1.82 5.53
CA ALA A 44 -12.18 -2.15 4.22
C ALA A 44 -13.20 -1.12 3.69
N GLY A 45 -14.03 -0.55 4.57
CA GLY A 45 -14.99 0.52 4.25
C GLY A 45 -14.62 1.91 4.78
N ASN A 46 -13.44 2.07 5.40
CA ASN A 46 -13.06 3.33 6.05
C ASN A 46 -12.71 4.42 5.01
N THR A 47 -13.24 5.63 5.25
CA THR A 47 -13.08 6.80 4.37
C THR A 47 -12.32 7.97 5.02
N ALA A 48 -11.90 7.82 6.27
CA ALA A 48 -11.18 8.86 7.03
C ALA A 48 -9.66 8.66 7.05
N VAL A 49 -9.18 7.43 7.31
CA VAL A 49 -7.76 7.13 7.53
C VAL A 49 -6.97 7.26 6.22
N ARG A 50 -5.97 8.14 6.23
CA ARG A 50 -5.05 8.37 5.10
C ARG A 50 -3.66 7.81 5.32
N GLU A 51 -3.25 7.65 6.58
CA GLU A 51 -1.92 7.18 6.94
C GLU A 51 -2.00 6.11 8.03
N LEU A 52 -1.43 4.93 7.74
CA LEU A 52 -1.38 3.80 8.66
C LEU A 52 0.07 3.34 8.83
N ARG A 53 0.58 3.44 10.05
CA ARG A 53 1.93 2.98 10.40
C ARG A 53 1.91 1.78 11.33
N LEU A 54 2.53 0.70 10.86
CA LEU A 54 2.62 -0.60 11.49
C LEU A 54 4.08 -1.11 11.46
N ALA A 55 5.04 -0.20 11.58
CA ALA A 55 6.44 -0.58 11.54
C ALA A 55 6.81 -1.36 12.81
N ARG A 56 7.63 -2.41 12.67
CA ARG A 56 8.10 -3.26 13.79
C ARG A 56 6.96 -3.83 14.62
N CYS A 57 5.94 -4.39 13.97
CA CYS A 57 4.76 -4.98 14.60
C CYS A 57 4.74 -6.52 14.54
N ASP A 58 5.83 -7.17 14.14
CA ASP A 58 5.91 -8.63 13.86
C ASP A 58 4.84 -9.12 12.86
N ILE A 59 4.53 -8.29 11.86
CA ILE A 59 3.66 -8.67 10.75
C ILE A 59 4.40 -9.70 9.87
N ARG A 60 3.72 -10.82 9.59
CA ARG A 60 4.21 -11.94 8.78
C ARG A 60 3.33 -12.13 7.55
N ASP A 61 3.62 -13.15 6.74
CA ASP A 61 2.95 -13.37 5.45
C ASP A 61 1.42 -13.50 5.53
N ASP A 62 0.89 -14.14 6.57
CA ASP A 62 -0.56 -14.31 6.80
C ASP A 62 -1.27 -12.97 7.10
N ALA A 63 -0.65 -12.15 7.93
CA ALA A 63 -1.11 -10.80 8.24
C ALA A 63 -0.95 -9.87 7.02
N ALA A 64 0.15 -9.98 6.28
CA ALA A 64 0.40 -9.23 5.04
C ALA A 64 -0.61 -9.59 3.93
N ALA A 65 -1.04 -10.85 3.86
CA ALA A 65 -2.12 -11.26 2.96
C ALA A 65 -3.45 -10.58 3.28
N SER A 66 -3.76 -10.41 4.57
CA SER A 66 -4.95 -9.65 5.01
C SER A 66 -4.87 -8.18 4.60
N ILE A 67 -3.67 -7.59 4.68
CA ILE A 67 -3.40 -6.22 4.21
C ILE A 67 -3.58 -6.13 2.68
N GLY A 68 -3.05 -7.11 1.93
CA GLY A 68 -3.22 -7.19 0.49
C GLY A 68 -4.70 -7.20 0.09
N GLU A 69 -5.54 -7.94 0.80
CA GLU A 69 -6.98 -7.98 0.54
C GLU A 69 -7.68 -6.66 0.89
N MET A 70 -7.33 -6.05 2.03
CA MET A 70 -7.83 -4.72 2.39
C MET A 70 -7.48 -3.67 1.33
N LEU A 71 -6.28 -3.74 0.73
CA LEU A 71 -5.88 -2.82 -0.33
C LEU A 71 -6.72 -2.98 -1.60
N ARG A 72 -7.38 -4.12 -1.86
CA ARG A 72 -8.29 -4.22 -3.02
C ARG A 72 -9.54 -3.36 -2.88
N THR A 73 -9.98 -3.12 -1.65
CA THR A 73 -11.28 -2.48 -1.36
C THR A 73 -11.12 -1.07 -0.80
N ASN A 74 -10.09 -0.82 0.01
CA ASN A 74 -9.82 0.51 0.55
C ASN A 74 -9.00 1.35 -0.43
N HIS A 75 -9.62 2.37 -1.01
CA HIS A 75 -8.96 3.37 -1.86
C HIS A 75 -8.73 4.72 -1.16
N THR A 76 -8.98 4.78 0.14
CA THR A 76 -8.83 5.99 0.97
C THR A 76 -7.40 6.15 1.46
N LEU A 77 -6.78 5.03 1.85
CA LEU A 77 -5.44 4.98 2.44
C LEU A 77 -4.40 5.44 1.41
N GLN A 78 -3.53 6.38 1.80
CA GLN A 78 -2.50 6.95 0.93
C GLN A 78 -1.08 6.54 1.36
N VAL A 79 -0.86 6.31 2.65
CA VAL A 79 0.45 5.96 3.20
C VAL A 79 0.32 4.71 4.06
N LEU A 80 1.12 3.71 3.74
CA LEU A 80 1.24 2.48 4.51
C LEU A 80 2.71 2.22 4.86
N ASP A 81 2.99 2.14 6.15
CA ASP A 81 4.32 1.82 6.67
C ASP A 81 4.35 0.43 7.31
N LEU A 82 5.13 -0.47 6.73
CA LEU A 82 5.35 -1.84 7.16
C LEU A 82 6.84 -2.13 7.40
N GLU A 83 7.65 -1.09 7.63
CA GLU A 83 9.07 -1.25 7.92
C GLU A 83 9.34 -2.20 9.10
N GLY A 84 10.42 -2.97 9.03
CA GLY A 84 10.92 -3.67 10.21
C GLY A 84 10.04 -4.85 10.65
N ASN A 85 9.25 -5.39 9.74
CA ASN A 85 8.41 -6.57 9.95
C ASN A 85 9.10 -7.85 9.46
N ASN A 86 8.36 -8.96 9.44
CA ASN A 86 8.84 -10.27 9.00
C ASN A 86 8.02 -10.76 7.80
N ILE A 87 7.79 -9.85 6.83
CA ILE A 87 7.12 -10.15 5.58
C ILE A 87 8.15 -10.78 4.63
N LYS A 88 7.84 -11.97 4.13
CA LYS A 88 8.67 -12.72 3.19
C LYS A 88 8.02 -12.70 1.80
N SER A 89 8.43 -13.62 0.94
CA SER A 89 7.98 -13.65 -0.45
C SER A 89 6.48 -13.77 -0.60
N GLU A 90 5.81 -14.64 0.15
CA GLU A 90 4.36 -14.85 0.01
C GLU A 90 3.56 -13.60 0.42
N GLY A 91 3.92 -12.96 1.54
CA GLY A 91 3.31 -11.71 1.95
C GLY A 91 3.59 -10.56 0.99
N GLY A 92 4.83 -10.47 0.46
CA GLY A 92 5.20 -9.48 -0.55
C GLY A 92 4.40 -9.62 -1.85
N ILE A 93 4.18 -10.86 -2.31
CA ILE A 93 3.34 -11.16 -3.48
C ILE A 93 1.88 -10.79 -3.21
N ALA A 94 1.36 -11.09 -2.02
CA ALA A 94 -0.01 -10.73 -1.66
C ALA A 94 -0.23 -9.21 -1.66
N LEU A 95 0.73 -8.44 -1.14
CA LEU A 95 0.71 -6.97 -1.20
C LEU A 95 0.71 -6.47 -2.65
N ALA A 96 1.59 -7.00 -3.50
CA ALA A 96 1.63 -6.61 -4.91
C ALA A 96 0.29 -6.88 -5.62
N ARG A 97 -0.33 -8.04 -5.37
CA ARG A 97 -1.63 -8.38 -5.95
C ARG A 97 -2.78 -7.50 -5.45
N GLY A 98 -2.75 -7.10 -4.18
CA GLY A 98 -3.72 -6.14 -3.63
C GLY A 98 -3.59 -4.76 -4.28
N LEU A 99 -2.36 -4.32 -4.51
CA LEU A 99 -2.07 -3.03 -5.15
C LEU A 99 -2.48 -2.96 -6.63
N ALA A 100 -2.55 -4.10 -7.33
CA ALA A 100 -2.96 -4.16 -8.73
C ALA A 100 -4.38 -3.63 -8.95
N ASP A 101 -5.26 -3.79 -7.96
CA ASP A 101 -6.65 -3.29 -8.00
C ASP A 101 -6.81 -1.96 -7.24
N ASN A 102 -5.75 -1.48 -6.58
CA ASN A 102 -5.84 -0.32 -5.71
C ASN A 102 -5.61 1.01 -6.45
N SER A 103 -6.48 1.98 -6.23
CA SER A 103 -6.36 3.35 -6.77
C SER A 103 -6.04 4.43 -5.72
N GLY A 104 -5.86 4.05 -4.45
CA GLY A 104 -5.67 4.97 -3.33
C GLY A 104 -4.21 5.18 -2.90
N LEU A 105 -3.49 4.09 -2.68
CA LEU A 105 -2.19 4.11 -2.02
C LEU A 105 -1.15 4.84 -2.86
N ARG A 106 -0.42 5.78 -2.24
CA ARG A 106 0.62 6.59 -2.87
C ARG A 106 2.01 6.21 -2.39
N THR A 107 2.14 5.82 -1.11
CA THR A 107 3.42 5.46 -0.48
C THR A 107 3.31 4.13 0.25
N LEU A 108 4.26 3.24 -0.03
CA LEU A 108 4.46 1.99 0.68
C LEU A 108 5.91 1.88 1.17
N ASN A 109 6.09 1.64 2.46
CA ASN A 109 7.39 1.35 3.06
C ASN A 109 7.45 -0.13 3.48
N LEU A 110 8.40 -0.87 2.90
CA LEU A 110 8.75 -2.26 3.19
C LEU A 110 10.24 -2.40 3.54
N LEU A 111 10.91 -1.33 3.99
CA LEU A 111 12.31 -1.40 4.40
C LEU A 111 12.49 -2.39 5.57
N SER A 112 13.73 -2.86 5.77
CA SER A 112 14.14 -3.57 6.99
C SER A 112 13.34 -4.83 7.31
N GLN A 113 12.80 -5.54 6.31
CA GLN A 113 12.26 -6.88 6.54
C GLN A 113 13.36 -7.83 7.02
N GLN A 114 12.98 -8.86 7.78
CA GLN A 114 13.95 -9.87 8.27
C GLN A 114 14.74 -10.55 7.14
N GLN A 115 14.15 -10.70 5.96
CA GLN A 115 14.80 -11.27 4.78
C GLN A 115 14.58 -10.35 3.57
N PRO A 116 15.57 -10.27 2.66
CA PRO A 116 15.38 -9.54 1.41
C PRO A 116 14.31 -10.22 0.56
N PHE A 117 13.52 -9.43 -0.17
CA PHE A 117 12.58 -9.97 -1.13
C PHE A 117 13.31 -10.60 -2.32
N GLY A 118 12.85 -11.78 -2.74
CA GLY A 118 13.38 -12.46 -3.92
C GLY A 118 12.86 -11.90 -5.24
N GLU A 119 13.44 -12.36 -6.34
CA GLU A 119 13.09 -11.95 -7.70
C GLU A 119 11.61 -12.14 -8.04
N LYS A 120 10.97 -13.20 -7.53
CA LYS A 120 9.52 -13.43 -7.72
C LYS A 120 8.67 -12.26 -7.22
N VAL A 121 9.03 -11.69 -6.07
CA VAL A 121 8.30 -10.55 -5.50
C VAL A 121 8.47 -9.33 -6.38
N LEU A 122 9.70 -9.09 -6.87
CA LEU A 122 9.98 -8.01 -7.82
C LEU A 122 9.15 -8.14 -9.10
N THR A 123 9.07 -9.35 -9.67
CA THR A 123 8.24 -9.62 -10.86
C THR A 123 6.77 -9.31 -10.61
N GLU A 124 6.21 -9.69 -9.46
CA GLU A 124 4.81 -9.39 -9.13
C GLU A 124 4.57 -7.89 -8.94
N PHE A 125 5.52 -7.16 -8.33
CA PHE A 125 5.44 -5.69 -8.26
C PHE A 125 5.52 -5.04 -9.63
N VAL A 126 6.40 -5.52 -10.52
CA VAL A 126 6.50 -5.02 -11.91
C VAL A 126 5.18 -5.25 -12.65
N LYS A 127 4.60 -6.45 -12.54
CA LYS A 127 3.31 -6.79 -13.14
C LYS A 127 2.16 -5.92 -12.61
N MET A 128 2.14 -5.65 -11.30
CA MET A 128 1.12 -4.80 -10.68
C MET A 128 1.02 -3.40 -11.31
N PHE A 129 2.12 -2.83 -11.80
CA PHE A 129 2.12 -1.53 -12.49
C PHE A 129 1.50 -1.55 -13.89
N GLU A 130 1.09 -2.71 -14.41
CA GLU A 130 0.25 -2.79 -15.61
C GLU A 130 -1.15 -2.24 -15.35
N THR A 131 -1.65 -2.34 -14.11
CA THR A 131 -2.99 -1.88 -13.72
C THR A 131 -2.97 -0.81 -12.62
N ASN A 132 -1.80 -0.51 -12.05
CA ASN A 132 -1.62 0.53 -11.05
C ASN A 132 -0.84 1.73 -11.60
N ALA A 133 -1.46 2.91 -11.56
CA ALA A 133 -0.82 4.20 -11.87
C ALA A 133 -0.71 5.14 -10.65
N THR A 134 -0.97 4.63 -9.45
CA THR A 134 -1.23 5.42 -8.24
C THR A 134 -0.13 5.33 -7.21
N LEU A 135 0.59 4.21 -7.11
CA LEU A 135 1.74 4.09 -6.23
C LEU A 135 2.89 4.97 -6.77
N LEU A 136 3.33 5.92 -5.95
CA LEU A 136 4.36 6.92 -6.32
C LEU A 136 5.71 6.62 -5.65
N LYS A 137 5.68 6.01 -4.47
CA LYS A 137 6.87 5.71 -3.68
C LYS A 137 6.78 4.31 -3.09
N LEU A 138 7.78 3.49 -3.43
CA LEU A 138 8.02 2.19 -2.82
C LEU A 138 9.42 2.19 -2.21
N THR A 139 9.49 2.07 -0.89
CA THR A 139 10.76 2.03 -0.16
C THR A 139 11.02 0.61 0.31
N TRP A 140 12.04 -0.04 -0.23
CA TRP A 140 12.42 -1.41 0.11
C TRP A 140 13.87 -1.67 -0.30
N ARG A 141 14.46 -2.78 0.16
CA ARG A 141 15.79 -3.22 -0.29
C ARG A 141 15.61 -4.32 -1.33
N VAL A 142 15.91 -4.00 -2.59
CA VAL A 142 16.01 -4.98 -3.68
C VAL A 142 17.43 -4.96 -4.21
N ASP A 143 18.12 -6.07 -3.99
CA ASP A 143 19.41 -6.33 -4.63
C ASP A 143 19.16 -7.20 -5.87
N SER A 144 18.76 -6.54 -6.96
CA SER A 144 18.51 -7.20 -8.24
C SER A 144 18.84 -6.27 -9.40
N ARG A 145 19.44 -6.83 -10.45
CA ARG A 145 19.68 -6.15 -11.73
C ARG A 145 18.39 -5.65 -12.39
N GLN A 146 17.25 -6.22 -12.02
CA GLN A 146 15.94 -5.87 -12.56
C GLN A 146 15.25 -4.74 -11.79
N SER A 147 15.84 -4.24 -10.69
CA SER A 147 15.30 -3.11 -9.91
C SER A 147 15.10 -1.84 -10.74
N PHE A 148 15.84 -1.68 -11.84
CA PHE A 148 15.65 -0.58 -12.78
C PHE A 148 14.23 -0.54 -13.39
N SER A 149 13.65 -1.70 -13.71
CA SER A 149 12.30 -1.78 -14.28
C SER A 149 11.26 -1.19 -13.33
N LEU A 150 11.35 -1.53 -12.04
CA LEU A 150 10.49 -0.99 -10.99
C LEU A 150 10.66 0.53 -10.84
N ASN A 151 11.90 1.02 -10.76
CA ASN A 151 12.18 2.46 -10.64
C ASN A 151 11.64 3.25 -11.84
N ARG A 152 11.73 2.68 -13.05
CA ARG A 152 11.14 3.28 -14.26
C ARG A 152 9.62 3.39 -14.16
N LEU A 153 8.93 2.37 -13.63
CA LEU A 153 7.48 2.35 -13.47
C LEU A 153 7.01 3.35 -12.39
N LEU A 154 7.74 3.47 -11.28
CA LEU A 154 7.52 4.52 -10.30
C LEU A 154 7.73 5.91 -10.90
N THR A 155 8.77 6.09 -11.73
CA THR A 155 9.02 7.36 -12.43
C THR A 155 7.87 7.72 -13.37
N ARG A 156 7.34 6.74 -14.12
CA ARG A 156 6.14 6.90 -14.95
C ARG A 156 4.94 7.36 -14.11
N ASN A 157 4.64 6.70 -12.99
CA ASN A 157 3.53 7.08 -12.12
C ASN A 157 3.71 8.49 -11.53
N ASN A 158 4.93 8.85 -11.15
CA ASN A 158 5.24 10.21 -10.69
C ASN A 158 5.01 11.26 -11.79
N GLU A 159 5.37 10.97 -13.05
CA GLU A 159 5.08 11.87 -14.17
C GLU A 159 3.58 11.99 -14.43
N ILE A 160 2.82 10.88 -14.41
CA ILE A 160 1.35 10.91 -14.51
C ILE A 160 0.77 11.83 -13.44
N ASN A 161 1.14 11.62 -12.17
CA ASN A 161 0.67 12.43 -11.06
C ASN A 161 1.10 13.91 -11.17
N ARG A 162 2.31 14.18 -11.67
CA ARG A 162 2.78 15.56 -11.94
C ARG A 162 1.92 16.24 -12.99
N ARG A 163 1.58 15.54 -14.07
CA ARG A 163 0.75 16.07 -15.16
C ARG A 163 -0.70 16.28 -14.73
N ILE A 164 -1.28 15.37 -13.97
CA ILE A 164 -2.60 15.54 -13.35
C ILE A 164 -2.62 16.82 -12.50
N LYS A 165 -1.63 17.02 -11.63
CA LYS A 165 -1.53 18.23 -10.79
C LYS A 165 -1.32 19.53 -11.59
N ALA A 166 -0.79 19.42 -12.81
CA ALA A 166 -0.54 20.55 -13.69
C ALA A 166 -1.65 20.75 -14.73
N ASP A 167 -2.75 20.00 -14.64
CA ASP A 167 -3.85 19.97 -15.62
C ASP A 167 -3.35 19.73 -17.06
N LYS A 168 -2.44 18.78 -17.23
CA LYS A 168 -1.84 18.39 -18.51
C LYS A 168 -2.26 16.98 -18.89
N ASP A 169 -2.36 16.74 -20.19
CA ASP A 169 -2.60 15.40 -20.73
C ASP A 169 -1.48 14.41 -20.31
N TYR A 170 -1.91 13.28 -19.77
CA TYR A 170 -1.06 12.22 -19.23
C TYR A 170 -1.32 10.86 -19.89
N THR A 171 -2.24 10.79 -20.85
CA THR A 171 -2.72 9.54 -21.46
C THR A 171 -1.61 8.72 -22.11
N ASP A 172 -0.61 9.39 -22.70
CA ASP A 172 0.59 8.76 -23.28
C ASP A 172 1.42 7.94 -22.28
N PHE A 173 1.33 8.27 -20.99
CA PHE A 173 2.09 7.59 -19.94
C PHE A 173 1.29 6.45 -19.29
N LEU A 174 -0.01 6.34 -19.57
CA LEU A 174 -0.83 5.30 -18.98
C LEU A 174 -0.44 3.91 -19.50
N PRO A 175 -0.42 2.89 -18.61
CA PRO A 175 -0.46 1.51 -19.05
C PRO A 175 -1.64 1.26 -19.98
N GLU A 176 -1.46 0.35 -20.94
CA GLU A 176 -2.52 0.03 -21.92
C GLU A 176 -3.82 -0.42 -21.25
N ALA A 177 -3.73 -1.22 -20.18
CA ALA A 177 -4.88 -1.68 -19.41
C ALA A 177 -5.66 -0.54 -18.72
N LEU A 178 -5.07 0.64 -18.57
CA LEU A 178 -5.69 1.81 -17.94
C LEU A 178 -6.19 2.86 -18.93
N LYS A 179 -5.80 2.79 -20.21
CA LYS A 179 -6.25 3.77 -21.22
C LYS A 179 -7.75 3.71 -21.50
N ASN A 180 -8.35 2.53 -21.36
CA ASN A 180 -9.77 2.28 -21.68
C ASN A 180 -10.67 2.24 -20.44
N ARG A 181 -10.15 2.52 -19.24
CA ARG A 181 -10.92 2.52 -18.00
C ARG A 181 -11.59 3.88 -17.80
N GLU A 182 -12.89 3.95 -18.08
CA GLU A 182 -13.72 5.15 -17.87
C GLU A 182 -13.88 5.51 -16.38
N ASP A 183 -13.76 4.53 -15.49
CA ASP A 183 -13.80 4.66 -14.03
C ASP A 183 -12.48 5.17 -13.43
N LEU A 184 -11.39 5.20 -14.21
CA LEU A 184 -10.17 5.94 -13.87
C LEU A 184 -10.39 7.42 -14.15
N GLN A 185 -11.33 7.97 -13.41
CA GLN A 185 -11.12 9.28 -12.82
C GLN A 185 -9.88 9.18 -11.91
N LEU A 186 -8.68 9.22 -12.53
CA LEU A 186 -7.43 9.58 -11.88
C LEU A 186 -7.50 11.00 -11.26
N VAL A 187 -8.64 11.68 -11.45
CA VAL A 187 -9.17 12.87 -10.74
C VAL A 187 -8.53 12.98 -9.37
N ALA A 188 -7.47 13.79 -9.33
CA ALA A 188 -7.49 15.12 -8.72
C ALA A 188 -8.36 15.29 -7.46
N TYR A 189 -8.48 14.26 -6.63
CA TYR A 189 -8.93 14.42 -5.25
C TYR A 189 -7.70 14.47 -4.36
N ASN A 190 -7.59 15.57 -3.61
CA ASN A 190 -6.55 15.92 -2.62
C ASN A 190 -5.39 16.80 -3.16
N ALA A 191 -5.75 17.95 -3.75
CA ALA A 191 -5.13 19.19 -3.30
C ALA A 191 -5.53 19.48 -1.85
#